data_AF-A0A1Y5SDY8-F1
#
_entry.id   AF-A0A1Y5SDY8-F1
#
_cell.length_a   1.000
_cell.length_b   1.000
_cell.length_c   1.000
_cell.angle_alpha   90.00
_cell.angle_beta   90.00
_cell.angle_gamma   90.00
#
_symmetry.space_group_name_H-M   'P 1'
#
loop_
_entity.id
_entity.type
_entity.pdbx_description
1 polymer ?
#
loop_
_entity_poly.entity_id
_entity_poly.type
_entity_poly.pdbx_seq_one_letter_code
_entity_poly.pdbx_strand_id
1 'polypeptide(L)'
;MLWLSKKNIVAVTGRSKSTVDSRLAGLSFQKYGNNQNTYELSQCLARLRPDEVTPELYAAARDDGDDLHVGERPVRTAALLDRWFTRDIASRAQRIRNWFTARCSGVSESNVIIEHLPRLQYIAPLHPTALQWVTCGDHEHLPDFEWVVPFAIANVKHDPDWNRLFDPSDINQMENA
;
A
#
# COMPACT_ATOMS: atom_id res chain seq x y z
N MET A 1 7.60 1.74 -5.01
CA MET A 1 6.52 0.73 -4.74
C MET A 1 7.05 -0.70 -4.94
N LEU A 2 6.64 -1.69 -4.14
CA LEU A 2 7.15 -3.07 -4.30
C LEU A 2 6.28 -3.89 -5.24
N TRP A 3 6.92 -4.55 -6.22
CA TRP A 3 6.27 -5.43 -7.19
C TRP A 3 6.74 -6.86 -7.07
N LEU A 4 5.80 -7.79 -7.15
CA LEU A 4 6.07 -9.21 -7.00
C LEU A 4 5.59 -9.99 -8.23
N SER A 5 6.46 -10.83 -8.79
CA SER A 5 6.07 -11.70 -9.89
C SER A 5 5.22 -12.87 -9.39
N LYS A 6 4.26 -13.31 -10.20
CA LYS A 6 3.48 -14.52 -9.89
C LYS A 6 4.36 -15.74 -9.62
N LYS A 7 5.47 -15.87 -10.36
CA LYS A 7 6.43 -16.97 -10.17
C LYS A 7 7.02 -16.95 -8.75
N ASN A 8 7.37 -15.77 -8.25
CA ASN A 8 7.91 -15.61 -6.91
C ASN A 8 6.85 -15.90 -5.84
N ILE A 9 5.60 -15.46 -6.04
CA ILE A 9 4.49 -15.78 -5.12
C ILE A 9 4.32 -17.30 -4.99
N VAL A 10 4.27 -18.02 -6.13
CA VAL A 10 4.19 -19.49 -6.14
C VAL A 10 5.37 -20.13 -5.41
N ALA A 11 6.59 -19.66 -5.69
CA ALA A 11 7.81 -20.21 -5.11
C ALA A 11 7.90 -20.01 -3.60
N VAL A 12 7.58 -18.79 -3.12
CA VAL A 12 7.69 -18.44 -1.70
C VAL A 12 6.53 -19.03 -0.88
N THR A 13 5.30 -18.96 -1.38
CA THR A 13 4.13 -19.49 -0.64
C THR A 13 3.99 -21.01 -0.74
N GLY A 14 4.73 -21.67 -1.65
CA GLY A 14 4.61 -23.11 -1.93
C GLY A 14 3.25 -23.53 -2.50
N ARG A 15 2.43 -22.58 -2.98
CA ARG A 15 1.07 -22.85 -3.48
C ARG A 15 1.08 -23.24 -4.95
N SER A 16 0.04 -23.97 -5.36
CA SER A 16 -0.16 -24.29 -6.77
C SER A 16 -0.40 -23.03 -7.61
N LYS A 17 0.00 -23.07 -8.88
CA LYS A 17 -0.19 -21.96 -9.83
C LYS A 17 -1.67 -21.55 -9.96
N SER A 18 -2.59 -22.53 -9.98
CA SER A 18 -4.04 -22.27 -10.09
C SER A 18 -4.63 -21.62 -8.85
N THR A 19 -4.14 -21.98 -7.66
CA THR A 19 -4.52 -21.31 -6.40
C THR A 19 -4.10 -19.84 -6.42
N VAL A 20 -2.85 -19.57 -6.83
CA VAL A 20 -2.35 -18.19 -6.93
C VAL A 20 -3.12 -17.40 -8.00
N ASP A 21 -3.43 -18.01 -9.15
CA ASP A 21 -4.26 -17.38 -10.19
C ASP A 21 -5.63 -16.95 -9.67
N SER A 22 -6.30 -17.84 -8.95
CA SER A 22 -7.63 -17.56 -8.41
C SER A 22 -7.62 -16.41 -7.41
N ARG A 23 -6.53 -16.26 -6.64
CA ARG A 23 -6.39 -15.20 -5.62
C ARG A 23 -6.02 -13.85 -6.21
N LEU A 24 -5.17 -13.84 -7.23
CA LEU A 24 -4.77 -12.62 -7.94
C LEU A 24 -5.77 -12.18 -9.02
N ALA A 25 -6.83 -12.96 -9.24
CA ALA A 25 -7.88 -12.64 -10.21
C ALA A 25 -8.47 -11.24 -9.95
N GLY A 26 -8.52 -10.45 -11.02
CA GLY A 26 -9.03 -9.08 -11.00
C GLY A 26 -8.06 -8.01 -10.48
N LEU A 27 -6.85 -8.38 -10.04
CA LEU A 27 -5.80 -7.40 -9.76
C LEU A 27 -5.17 -6.90 -11.07
N SER A 28 -4.92 -5.60 -11.16
CA SER A 28 -4.12 -5.08 -12.28
C SER A 28 -2.68 -5.55 -12.13
N PHE A 29 -2.05 -5.88 -13.25
CA PHE A 29 -0.65 -6.28 -13.30
C PHE A 29 0.10 -5.45 -14.33
N GLN A 30 1.39 -5.33 -14.11
CA GLN A 30 2.33 -4.88 -15.13
C GLN A 30 3.09 -6.08 -15.69
N LYS A 31 3.77 -5.87 -16.81
CA LYS A 31 4.68 -6.88 -17.36
C LYS A 31 6.10 -6.34 -17.28
N TYR A 32 6.95 -7.01 -16.50
CA TYR A 32 8.39 -6.72 -16.43
C TYR A 32 9.21 -7.88 -17.01
N GLY A 33 10.30 -7.55 -17.69
CA GLY A 33 11.27 -8.53 -18.22
C GLY A 33 10.64 -9.53 -19.19
N ASN A 34 10.84 -10.84 -18.94
CA ASN A 34 10.39 -11.99 -19.75
C ASN A 34 8.85 -12.15 -19.85
N ASN A 35 8.11 -11.06 -20.05
CA ASN A 35 6.67 -11.02 -20.21
C ASN A 35 5.91 -11.62 -19.01
N GLN A 36 6.50 -11.55 -17.81
CA GLN A 36 5.89 -12.08 -16.59
C GLN A 36 4.95 -11.05 -15.95
N ASN A 37 3.76 -11.51 -15.54
CA ASN A 37 2.83 -10.68 -14.79
C ASN A 37 3.39 -10.42 -13.40
N THR A 38 3.58 -9.15 -13.09
CA THR A 38 3.99 -8.60 -11.81
C THR A 38 2.86 -7.78 -11.22
N TYR A 39 2.66 -7.94 -9.92
CA TYR A 39 1.56 -7.34 -9.19
C TYR A 39 2.13 -6.51 -8.05
N GLU A 40 1.42 -5.45 -7.68
CA GLU A 40 1.79 -4.65 -6.53
C GLU A 40 1.71 -5.51 -5.26
N LEU A 41 2.76 -5.48 -4.44
CA LEU A 41 2.87 -6.33 -3.26
C LEU A 41 1.72 -6.06 -2.27
N SER A 42 1.40 -4.80 -2.01
CA SER A 42 0.28 -4.38 -1.14
C SER A 42 -1.06 -5.02 -1.56
N GLN A 43 -1.35 -5.05 -2.86
CA GLN A 43 -2.57 -5.65 -3.41
C GLN A 43 -2.55 -7.18 -3.32
N CYS A 44 -1.37 -7.78 -3.49
CA CYS A 44 -1.21 -9.22 -3.31
C CYS A 44 -1.45 -9.62 -1.85
N LEU A 45 -0.84 -8.91 -0.90
CA LEU A 45 -0.97 -9.20 0.54
C LEU A 45 -2.43 -9.21 0.99
N ALA A 46 -3.25 -8.26 0.52
CA ALA A 46 -4.69 -8.23 0.79
C ALA A 46 -5.48 -9.43 0.24
N ARG A 47 -4.90 -10.21 -0.70
CA ARG A 47 -5.50 -11.42 -1.28
C ARG A 47 -4.83 -12.71 -0.81
N LEU A 48 -3.74 -12.61 -0.05
CA LEU A 48 -3.04 -13.73 0.56
C LEU A 48 -3.51 -13.92 2.00
N ARG A 49 -3.28 -15.11 2.55
CA ARG A 49 -3.59 -15.37 3.96
C ARG A 49 -2.44 -14.90 4.84
N PRO A 50 -2.71 -14.55 6.12
CA PRO A 50 -1.66 -14.11 7.04
C PRO A 50 -0.48 -15.05 7.20
N ASP A 51 -0.72 -16.37 7.20
CA ASP A 51 0.31 -17.41 7.34
C ASP A 51 1.24 -17.54 6.13
N GLU A 52 0.88 -16.92 5.00
CA GLU A 52 1.66 -16.99 3.76
C GLU A 52 2.52 -15.74 3.54
N VAL A 53 2.37 -14.73 4.40
CA VAL A 53 3.14 -13.51 4.34
C VAL A 53 4.42 -13.69 5.14
N THR A 54 5.53 -13.81 4.44
CA THR A 54 6.83 -14.08 5.05
C THR A 54 7.87 -13.04 4.60
N PRO A 55 8.96 -12.85 5.36
CA PRO A 55 10.06 -11.96 4.96
C PRO A 55 10.59 -12.26 3.54
N GLU A 56 10.53 -13.51 3.09
CA GLU A 56 10.94 -13.94 1.76
C GLU A 56 10.07 -13.34 0.64
N LEU A 57 8.78 -13.03 0.88
CA LEU A 57 7.97 -12.32 -0.11
C LEU A 57 8.46 -10.89 -0.33
N TYR A 58 8.87 -10.21 0.75
CA TYR A 58 9.43 -8.86 0.68
C TYR A 58 10.79 -8.89 -0.03
N ALA A 59 11.66 -9.86 0.31
CA ALA A 59 12.95 -10.03 -0.36
C ALA A 59 12.83 -10.40 -1.85
N ALA A 60 11.76 -11.10 -2.23
CA ALA A 60 11.49 -11.46 -3.61
C ALA A 60 10.76 -10.36 -4.42
N ALA A 61 10.26 -9.33 -3.75
CA ALA A 61 9.65 -8.17 -4.38
C ALA A 61 10.74 -7.22 -4.87
N ARG A 62 10.55 -6.68 -6.08
CA ARG A 62 11.43 -5.66 -6.64
C ARG A 62 10.89 -4.30 -6.27
N ASP A 63 11.76 -3.43 -5.78
CA ASP A 63 11.45 -2.01 -5.70
C ASP A 63 11.52 -1.43 -7.11
N ASP A 64 10.45 -0.78 -7.54
CA ASP A 64 10.41 -0.05 -8.81
C ASP A 64 10.92 1.39 -8.67
N GLY A 65 11.24 1.83 -7.44
CA GLY A 65 11.66 3.19 -7.15
C GLY A 65 10.55 4.23 -7.36
N ASP A 66 9.29 3.80 -7.49
CA ASP A 66 8.17 4.68 -7.84
C ASP A 66 7.75 5.58 -6.67
N ASP A 67 7.40 6.81 -7.03
CA ASP A 67 6.99 7.88 -6.12
C ASP A 67 5.60 7.61 -5.54
N LEU A 68 5.36 8.09 -4.31
CA LEU A 68 4.10 7.89 -3.61
C LEU A 68 2.99 8.74 -4.23
N HIS A 69 2.07 8.12 -4.97
CA HIS A 69 0.90 8.81 -5.55
C HIS A 69 -0.32 8.77 -4.63
N VAL A 70 -0.98 9.92 -4.44
CA VAL A 70 -2.25 10.00 -3.69
C VAL A 70 -3.42 9.81 -4.65
N GLY A 71 -4.08 8.65 -4.57
CA GLY A 71 -5.27 8.34 -5.35
C GLY A 71 -6.18 7.35 -4.62
N GLU A 72 -7.39 7.12 -5.14
CA GLU A 72 -8.36 6.20 -4.53
C GLU A 72 -7.86 4.76 -4.47
N ARG A 73 -7.10 4.33 -5.47
CA ARG A 73 -6.60 2.96 -5.56
C ARG A 73 -5.67 2.59 -4.40
N PRO A 74 -4.65 3.41 -4.04
CA PRO A 74 -3.89 3.24 -2.81
C PRO A 74 -4.75 3.22 -1.54
N VAL A 75 -5.73 4.14 -1.40
CA VAL A 75 -6.61 4.20 -0.22
C VAL A 75 -7.46 2.93 -0.08
N ARG A 76 -8.08 2.47 -1.17
CA ARG A 76 -8.84 1.22 -1.20
C ARG A 76 -7.96 0.02 -0.85
N THR A 77 -6.71 0.01 -1.33
CA THR A 77 -5.74 -1.05 -1.03
C THR A 77 -5.38 -1.05 0.46
N ALA A 78 -5.16 0.11 1.07
CA ALA A 78 -4.92 0.25 2.50
C ALA A 78 -6.10 -0.27 3.34
N ALA A 79 -7.33 0.10 2.98
CA ALA A 79 -8.53 -0.37 3.67
C ALA A 79 -8.72 -1.89 3.55
N LEU A 80 -8.34 -2.49 2.42
CA LEU A 80 -8.34 -3.95 2.26
C LEU A 80 -7.26 -4.62 3.13
N LEU A 81 -6.09 -3.99 3.29
CA LEU A 81 -5.01 -4.49 4.14
C LEU A 81 -5.34 -4.39 5.63
N ASP A 82 -6.10 -3.38 6.06
CA ASP A 82 -6.55 -3.28 7.45
C ASP A 82 -7.38 -4.50 7.89
N ARG A 83 -8.09 -5.16 6.96
CA ARG A 83 -8.82 -6.41 7.23
C ARG A 83 -7.90 -7.62 7.43
N TRP A 84 -6.68 -7.54 6.92
CA TRP A 84 -5.67 -8.59 7.06
C TRP A 84 -4.83 -8.40 8.34
N PHE A 85 -4.67 -7.16 8.81
CA PHE A 85 -3.90 -6.88 10.00
C PHE A 85 -4.49 -7.55 11.25
N THR A 86 -3.66 -8.35 11.92
CA THR A 86 -3.94 -8.76 13.31
C THR A 86 -3.96 -7.52 14.21
N ARG A 87 -4.52 -7.64 15.42
CA ARG A 87 -4.59 -6.52 16.37
C ARG A 87 -3.24 -5.85 16.60
N ASP A 88 -2.17 -6.63 16.67
CA ASP A 88 -0.81 -6.13 16.86
C ASP A 88 -0.30 -5.39 15.63
N ILE A 89 -0.55 -5.92 14.43
CA ILE A 89 -0.16 -5.28 13.17
C ILE A 89 -0.96 -3.99 12.93
N ALA A 90 -2.26 -3.98 13.24
CA ALA A 90 -3.11 -2.81 13.13
C ALA A 90 -2.64 -1.69 14.09
N SER A 91 -2.25 -2.06 15.31
CA SER A 91 -1.68 -1.12 16.27
C SER A 91 -0.37 -0.50 15.76
N ARG A 92 0.48 -1.30 15.08
CA ARG A 92 1.71 -0.81 14.43
C ARG A 92 1.42 0.14 13.28
N ALA A 93 0.49 -0.22 12.38
CA ALA A 93 0.07 0.65 11.30
C ALA A 93 -0.47 1.98 11.84
N GLN A 94 -1.24 1.96 12.93
CA GLN A 94 -1.73 3.17 13.58
C GLN A 94 -0.60 4.03 14.17
N ARG A 95 0.45 3.42 14.73
CA ARG A 95 1.63 4.18 15.20
C ARG A 95 2.32 4.92 14.04
N ILE A 96 2.43 4.29 12.87
CA ILE A 96 3.00 4.93 11.67
C ILE A 96 2.11 6.09 11.21
N ARG A 97 0.78 5.92 11.18
CA ARG A 97 -0.19 6.98 10.84
C ARG A 97 -0.07 8.20 11.77
N ASN A 98 0.01 7.95 13.08
CA ASN A 98 0.13 9.01 14.08
C ASN A 98 1.49 9.73 13.96
N TRP A 99 2.57 8.97 13.77
CA TRP A 99 3.90 9.53 13.56
C TRP A 99 3.95 10.41 12.30
N PHE A 100 3.36 9.93 11.20
CA PHE A 100 3.23 10.67 9.95
C PHE A 100 2.45 11.99 10.15
N THR A 101 1.31 11.93 10.84
CA THR A 101 0.47 13.09 11.16
C THR A 101 1.24 14.15 11.97
N ALA A 102 1.98 13.72 12.99
CA ALA A 102 2.79 14.61 13.82
C ALA A 102 3.88 15.30 13.00
N ARG A 103 4.54 14.56 12.09
CA ARG A 103 5.56 15.13 11.19
C ARG A 103 4.96 16.13 10.18
N CYS A 104 3.81 15.84 9.58
CA CYS A 104 3.12 16.76 8.65
C CYS A 104 2.62 18.04 9.35
N SER A 105 2.18 17.95 10.61
CA SER A 105 1.68 19.10 11.38
C SER A 105 2.77 20.12 11.71
N GLY A 106 4.05 19.71 11.67
CA GLY A 106 5.21 20.59 11.89
C GLY A 106 5.68 21.34 10.64
N VAL A 107 5.06 21.11 9.47
CA VAL A 107 5.42 21.76 8.20
C VAL A 107 4.59 23.03 8.02
N SER A 108 5.25 24.19 8.08
CA SER A 108 4.62 25.53 8.12
C SER A 108 4.02 26.03 6.80
N GLU A 109 4.19 25.31 5.70
CA GLU A 109 3.65 25.66 4.38
C GLU A 109 2.74 24.55 3.84
N SER A 110 1.47 24.89 3.64
CA SER A 110 0.53 24.38 2.62
C SER A 110 -0.79 23.87 3.17
N ASN A 111 -1.83 24.70 3.03
CA ASN A 111 -3.24 24.32 3.20
C ASN A 111 -3.64 23.09 2.36
N VAL A 112 -2.89 22.76 1.30
CA VAL A 112 -3.09 21.58 0.44
C VAL A 112 -2.74 20.27 1.16
N ILE A 113 -1.76 20.27 2.08
CA ILE A 113 -1.46 19.08 2.88
C ILE A 113 -2.65 18.72 3.75
N ILE A 114 -3.24 19.71 4.42
CA ILE A 114 -4.29 19.48 5.41
C ILE A 114 -5.52 18.82 4.77
N GLU A 115 -5.89 19.24 3.56
CA GLU A 115 -7.01 18.65 2.80
C GLU A 115 -6.78 17.16 2.45
N HIS A 116 -5.52 16.77 2.22
CA HIS A 116 -5.17 15.42 1.81
C HIS A 116 -4.55 14.57 2.92
N LEU A 117 -4.35 15.14 4.11
CA LEU A 117 -3.77 14.49 5.28
C LEU A 117 -4.48 13.17 5.61
N PRO A 118 -5.84 13.08 5.59
CA PRO A 118 -6.53 11.83 5.82
C PRO A 118 -6.21 10.74 4.79
N ARG A 119 -5.94 11.09 3.53
CA ARG A 119 -5.57 10.10 2.49
C ARG A 119 -4.11 9.69 2.64
N LEU A 120 -3.23 10.65 2.90
CA LEU A 120 -1.80 10.42 3.08
C LEU A 120 -1.51 9.49 4.27
N GLN A 121 -2.22 9.63 5.39
CA GLN A 121 -2.08 8.70 6.51
C GLN A 121 -2.44 7.24 6.12
N TYR A 122 -3.43 7.02 5.25
CA TYR A 122 -3.79 5.65 4.83
C TYR A 122 -2.73 5.03 3.91
N ILE A 123 -2.01 5.86 3.17
CA ILE A 123 -1.01 5.40 2.20
C ILE A 123 0.36 5.23 2.87
N ALA A 124 0.67 5.95 3.95
CA ALA A 124 1.97 5.86 4.63
C ALA A 124 2.36 4.41 5.02
N PRO A 125 1.46 3.55 5.55
CA PRO A 125 1.77 2.13 5.80
C PRO A 125 2.03 1.30 4.54
N LEU A 126 1.64 1.77 3.35
CA LEU A 126 1.87 1.08 2.08
C LEU A 126 3.25 1.34 1.48
N HIS A 127 4.00 2.31 2.02
CA HIS A 127 5.36 2.55 1.58
C HIS A 127 6.20 1.26 1.78
N PRO A 128 6.97 0.82 0.77
CA PRO A 128 7.75 -0.43 0.78
C PRO A 128 8.36 -0.79 2.13
N THR A 129 9.15 0.13 2.67
CA THR A 129 9.88 -0.06 3.92
C THR A 129 8.93 -0.10 5.12
N ALA A 130 7.93 0.80 5.19
CA ALA A 130 6.94 0.81 6.27
C ALA A 130 6.16 -0.51 6.31
N LEU A 131 5.68 -0.93 5.14
CA LEU A 131 4.85 -2.12 4.98
C LEU A 131 5.58 -3.37 5.45
N GLN A 132 6.86 -3.51 5.08
CA GLN A 132 7.71 -4.60 5.55
C GLN A 132 7.82 -4.63 7.08
N TRP A 133 8.09 -3.49 7.73
CA TRP A 133 8.24 -3.45 9.19
C TRP A 133 6.92 -3.70 9.94
N VAL A 134 5.81 -3.15 9.42
CA VAL A 134 4.46 -3.40 9.97
C VAL A 134 4.13 -4.87 9.98
N THR A 135 4.36 -5.55 8.87
CA THR A 135 4.01 -6.96 8.65
C THR A 135 4.96 -7.93 9.34
N CYS A 136 6.27 -7.70 9.28
CA CYS A 136 7.27 -8.53 9.97
C CYS A 136 7.31 -8.28 11.49
N GLY A 137 6.74 -7.18 11.97
CA GLY A 137 6.59 -6.88 13.40
C GLY A 137 7.80 -6.24 14.08
N ASP A 138 8.84 -5.87 13.33
CA ASP A 138 10.02 -5.22 13.87
C ASP A 138 9.86 -3.68 13.83
N HIS A 139 9.51 -3.12 14.98
CA HIS A 139 9.13 -1.71 15.14
C HIS A 139 10.23 -0.83 15.72
N GLU A 140 11.27 -1.43 16.31
CA GLU A 140 12.39 -0.71 16.91
C GLU A 140 13.33 -0.16 15.83
N HIS A 141 13.23 -0.72 14.62
CA HIS A 141 14.03 -0.36 13.45
C HIS A 141 13.22 0.32 12.35
N LEU A 142 12.10 0.97 12.69
CA LEU A 142 11.34 1.76 11.72
C LEU A 142 12.26 2.87 11.15
N PRO A 143 12.44 2.94 9.82
CA PRO A 143 13.25 3.96 9.20
C PRO A 143 12.58 5.32 9.41
N ASP A 144 13.38 6.38 9.53
CA ASP A 144 12.86 7.74 9.43
C ASP A 144 12.36 7.88 7.97
N PHE A 145 11.09 8.26 7.78
CA PHE A 145 10.45 8.35 6.45
C PHE A 145 10.90 9.62 5.73
N GLU A 146 12.22 9.78 5.62
CA GLU A 146 12.90 11.07 5.56
C GLU A 146 12.42 11.89 4.34
N TRP A 147 11.53 12.85 4.63
CA TRP A 147 11.03 13.96 3.80
C TRP A 147 10.25 13.64 2.50
N VAL A 148 9.82 12.38 2.30
CA VAL A 148 9.43 11.76 1.03
C VAL A 148 8.00 12.07 0.56
N VAL A 149 7.76 12.79 -0.55
CA VAL A 149 8.67 13.65 -1.34
C VAL A 149 7.84 14.91 -1.64
N PRO A 150 8.36 16.12 -1.38
CA PRO A 150 7.63 17.26 -0.85
C PRO A 150 6.26 17.51 -1.51
N PHE A 151 5.18 17.02 -0.89
CA PHE A 151 3.76 17.17 -1.26
C PHE A 151 3.07 16.10 -2.13
N ALA A 152 3.71 15.17 -2.86
CA ALA A 152 3.06 14.16 -3.76
C ALA A 152 1.97 14.66 -4.77
N ILE A 153 1.68 15.96 -4.74
CA ILE A 153 0.68 16.78 -5.41
C ILE A 153 1.36 18.15 -5.59
N ALA A 154 2.33 18.25 -6.49
CA ALA A 154 2.58 19.53 -7.18
C ALA A 154 2.10 19.46 -8.64
N ASN A 155 1.62 18.29 -9.08
CA ASN A 155 0.87 18.12 -10.31
C ASN A 155 -0.19 17.03 -10.07
N VAL A 156 -1.35 17.40 -9.53
CA VAL A 156 -2.57 16.74 -10.00
C VAL A 156 -2.64 17.10 -11.48
N LYS A 157 -2.06 16.28 -12.36
CA LYS A 157 -2.64 16.21 -13.69
C LYS A 157 -4.04 15.66 -13.44
N HIS A 158 -5.02 16.55 -13.54
CA HIS A 158 -6.43 16.21 -13.49
C HIS A 158 -6.62 15.00 -14.41
N ASP A 159 -6.76 13.82 -13.83
CA ASP A 159 -7.20 12.66 -14.57
C ASP A 159 -8.64 12.98 -15.01
N PRO A 160 -9.00 12.98 -16.30
CA PRO A 160 -10.38 13.21 -16.72
C PRO A 160 -11.33 12.13 -16.17
N ASP A 161 -10.81 10.94 -15.82
CA ASP A 161 -11.57 9.86 -15.21
C ASP A 161 -11.78 10.03 -13.69
N TRP A 162 -11.22 11.08 -13.08
CA TRP A 162 -11.42 11.38 -11.66
C TRP A 162 -12.90 11.63 -11.34
N ASN A 163 -13.66 12.25 -12.25
CA ASN A 163 -15.11 12.45 -12.05
C ASN A 163 -15.95 11.17 -12.25
N ARG A 164 -15.36 10.08 -12.74
CA ARG A 164 -16.04 8.79 -12.97
C ARG A 164 -15.78 7.76 -11.89
N LEU A 165 -14.70 7.91 -11.13
CA LEU A 165 -14.28 6.95 -10.10
C LEU A 165 -14.80 7.31 -8.70
N PHE A 166 -15.21 8.58 -8.49
CA PHE A 166 -15.85 9.03 -7.25
C PHE A 166 -17.38 9.09 -7.41
N ASP A 167 -18.09 8.04 -7.00
CA ASP A 167 -19.45 8.21 -6.48
C ASP A 167 -19.33 8.54 -4.97
N PRO A 168 -19.76 9.73 -4.52
CA PRO A 168 -19.78 10.10 -3.11
C PRO A 168 -20.54 9.11 -2.20
N SER A 169 -21.34 8.19 -2.76
CA SER A 169 -21.96 7.11 -2.00
C SER A 169 -20.98 6.08 -1.42
N ASP A 170 -19.81 5.89 -2.02
CA ASP A 170 -18.91 4.78 -1.66
C ASP A 170 -18.10 5.04 -0.39
N ILE A 171 -17.80 6.31 -0.08
CA ILE A 171 -17.09 6.70 1.14
C ILE A 171 -18.00 6.52 2.38
N ASN A 172 -19.30 6.85 2.25
CA ASN A 172 -20.28 6.72 3.34
C ASN A 172 -20.60 5.25 3.70
N GLN A 173 -20.31 4.30 2.81
CA GLN A 173 -20.49 2.87 3.07
C GLN A 173 -19.31 2.25 3.83
N MET A 174 -18.12 2.84 3.78
CA MET A 174 -16.94 2.32 4.51
C MET A 174 -16.93 2.74 5.99
N GLU A 175 -17.62 3.83 6.35
CA GLU A 175 -17.71 4.30 7.75
C GLU A 175 -18.82 3.60 8.56
N ASN A 176 -19.70 2.83 7.91
CA ASN A 176 -20.86 2.17 8.53
C ASN A 176 -20.83 0.63 8.44
N ALA A 177 -19.69 0.02 8.12
CA ALA A 177 -19.50 -1.44 8.01
C ALA A 177 -18.42 -1.94 8.97
#